data_AF-A0A7K3LG00-F1
#
_entry.id   AF-A0A7K3LG00-F1
#
_cell.length_a   1.000
_cell.length_b   1.000
_cell.length_c   1.000
_cell.angle_alpha   90.00
_cell.angle_beta   90.00
_cell.angle_gamma   90.00
#
_symmetry.space_group_name_H-M   'P 1'
#
loop_
_entity.id
_entity.type
_entity.pdbx_description
1 polymer ?
#
loop_
_entity_poly.entity_id
_entity_poly.type
_entity_poly.pdbx_seq_one_letter_code
_entity_poly.pdbx_strand_id
1 'polypeptide(L)'
;MNEIPRLAVRSPQPFDIVGDSFVLCGLGGAFEGVVGTATLTDRNGTILTTVAPMFVPNTGFGYTLFDFPVSYPVPATTEGMLIVHSDNPSGLPENDFTVSVPLT
;
A
#
# COMPACT_ATOMS: atom_id res chain seq x y z
N MET A 1 -17.70 13.32 14.16
CA MET A 1 -17.09 13.76 12.89
C MET A 1 -16.54 12.51 12.23
N ASN A 2 -16.90 12.21 10.98
CA ASN A 2 -16.25 11.12 10.23
C ASN A 2 -14.83 11.59 9.93
N GLU A 3 -13.85 11.00 10.61
CA GLU A 3 -12.44 11.20 10.26
C GLU A 3 -12.19 10.54 8.90
N ILE A 4 -11.62 11.30 7.96
CA ILE A 4 -11.14 10.73 6.70
C ILE A 4 -10.02 9.75 7.07
N PRO A 5 -10.03 8.50 6.56
CA PRO A 5 -8.99 7.53 6.87
C PRO A 5 -7.63 8.06 6.38
N ARG A 6 -6.64 8.07 7.28
CA ARG A 6 -5.27 8.52 7.01
C ARG A 6 -4.55 7.68 5.96
N LEU A 7 -4.99 6.43 5.81
CA LEU A 7 -4.65 5.52 4.72
C LEU A 7 -5.86 4.63 4.43
N ALA A 8 -6.21 4.47 3.15
CA ALA A 8 -7.25 3.56 2.69
C ALA A 8 -6.86 2.93 1.36
N VAL A 9 -6.90 1.60 1.28
CA VAL A 9 -6.72 0.85 0.03
C VAL A 9 -8.08 0.59 -0.59
N ARG A 10 -8.23 0.97 -1.87
CA ARG A 10 -9.45 0.75 -2.67
C ARG A 10 -9.31 -0.44 -3.62
N SER A 11 -8.09 -0.75 -4.06
CA SER A 11 -7.78 -1.91 -4.89
C SER A 11 -6.34 -2.34 -4.61
N PRO A 12 -6.06 -3.64 -4.50
CA PRO A 12 -7.03 -4.75 -4.48
C PRO A 12 -7.90 -4.75 -3.20
N GLN A 13 -9.02 -5.47 -3.24
CA GLN A 13 -9.85 -5.80 -2.07
C GLN A 13 -9.41 -7.12 -1.44
N PRO A 14 -9.77 -7.37 -0.17
CA PRO A 14 -9.48 -8.64 0.48
C PRO A 14 -9.99 -9.83 -0.34
N PHE A 15 -9.11 -10.79 -0.58
CA PHE A 15 -9.33 -12.03 -1.34
C PHE A 15 -9.61 -11.84 -2.83
N ASP A 16 -9.28 -10.67 -3.39
CA ASP A 16 -9.24 -10.50 -4.84
C ASP A 16 -8.21 -11.47 -5.45
N ILE A 17 -8.59 -12.04 -6.59
CA ILE A 17 -7.68 -12.81 -7.44
C ILE A 17 -6.89 -11.83 -8.29
N VAL A 18 -5.58 -11.76 -8.06
CA VAL A 18 -4.68 -10.85 -8.78
C VAL A 18 -3.81 -11.59 -9.80
N GLY A 19 -3.57 -10.96 -10.95
CA GLY A 19 -2.73 -11.53 -12.01
C GLY A 19 -1.24 -11.47 -11.68
N ASP A 20 -0.37 -11.64 -12.68
CA ASP A 20 1.08 -11.41 -12.55
C ASP A 20 1.47 -9.95 -12.25
N SER A 21 0.52 -9.03 -12.39
CA SER A 21 0.59 -7.65 -11.90
C SER A 21 -0.80 -7.09 -11.60
N PHE A 22 -0.84 -6.05 -10.78
CA PHE A 22 -2.06 -5.28 -10.49
C PHE A 22 -1.72 -3.82 -10.18
N VAL A 23 -2.76 -2.98 -10.05
CA VAL A 23 -2.60 -1.59 -9.60
C VAL A 23 -3.11 -1.47 -8.16
N LEU A 24 -2.22 -1.03 -7.27
CA LEU A 24 -2.55 -0.63 -5.91
C LEU A 24 -3.12 0.80 -5.94
N CYS A 25 -4.41 0.93 -5.68
CA CYS A 25 -5.10 2.21 -5.66
C CYS A 25 -5.63 2.54 -4.27
N GLY A 26 -5.63 3.83 -3.93
CA GLY A 26 -6.16 4.25 -2.64
C GLY A 26 -6.14 5.76 -2.40
N LEU A 27 -6.31 6.10 -1.13
CA LEU A 27 -6.19 7.45 -0.59
C LEU A 27 -5.21 7.38 0.57
N GLY A 28 -4.28 8.32 0.66
CA GLY A 28 -3.39 8.42 1.81
C GLY A 28 -2.96 9.84 2.08
N GLY A 29 -2.59 10.12 3.33
CA GLY A 29 -1.84 11.31 3.68
C GLY A 29 -0.45 11.24 3.07
N ALA A 30 0.00 12.36 2.52
CA ALA A 30 1.31 12.53 1.92
C ALA A 30 2.08 13.66 2.61
N PHE A 31 3.38 13.42 2.81
CA PHE A 31 4.35 14.43 3.22
C PHE A 31 5.40 14.55 2.12
N GLU A 32 5.58 15.77 1.58
CA GLU A 32 6.44 16.02 0.43
C GLU A 32 6.18 15.08 -0.76
N GLY A 33 4.91 14.71 -0.97
CA GLY A 33 4.47 13.79 -2.02
C GLY A 33 4.65 12.30 -1.72
N VAL A 34 5.22 11.90 -0.58
CA VAL A 34 5.35 10.48 -0.20
C VAL A 34 4.14 10.04 0.60
N VAL A 35 3.42 9.04 0.10
CA VAL A 35 2.26 8.43 0.78
C VAL A 35 2.67 7.34 1.76
N GLY A 36 3.76 6.62 1.46
CA GLY A 36 4.26 5.54 2.29
C GLY A 36 4.97 4.44 1.50
N THR A 37 4.78 3.20 1.91
CA THR A 37 5.37 2.01 1.30
C THR A 37 4.37 0.86 1.22
N ALA A 38 4.50 0.01 0.20
CA ALA A 38 3.70 -1.20 0.09
C ALA A 38 4.61 -2.42 -0.08
N THR A 39 4.33 -3.49 0.65
CA THR A 39 5.07 -4.76 0.58
C THR A 39 4.09 -5.89 0.30
N LEU A 40 4.37 -6.68 -0.74
CA LEU A 40 3.64 -7.90 -1.04
C LEU A 40 4.45 -9.10 -0.57
N THR A 41 3.82 -9.96 0.22
CA THR A 41 4.39 -11.25 0.62
C THR A 41 3.56 -12.40 0.10
N ASP A 42 4.19 -13.55 -0.11
CA ASP A 42 3.49 -14.83 -0.25
C ASP A 42 2.99 -15.34 1.13
N ARG A 43 2.28 -16.47 1.15
CA ARG A 43 1.75 -17.09 2.39
C ARG A 43 2.86 -17.56 3.33
N ASN A 44 4.06 -17.85 2.81
CA ASN A 44 5.20 -18.25 3.62
C ASN A 44 5.93 -17.05 4.25
N GLY A 45 5.49 -15.82 3.95
CA GLY A 45 6.14 -14.58 4.40
C GLY A 45 7.32 -14.16 3.53
N THR A 46 7.51 -14.79 2.37
CA THR A 46 8.53 -14.36 1.40
C THR A 46 8.09 -13.03 0.78
N ILE A 47 8.92 -12.00 0.88
CA ILE A 47 8.68 -10.74 0.19
C ILE A 47 8.82 -10.97 -1.32
N LEU A 48 7.73 -10.75 -2.05
CA LEU A 48 7.69 -10.85 -3.51
C LEU A 48 8.10 -9.53 -4.16
N THR A 49 7.67 -8.40 -3.59
CA THR A 49 8.04 -7.06 -4.06
C THR A 49 7.76 -6.00 -3.00
N THR A 50 8.44 -4.86 -3.12
CA THR A 50 8.22 -3.65 -2.31
C THR A 50 8.14 -2.43 -3.22
N VAL A 51 7.07 -1.65 -3.09
CA VAL A 51 6.93 -0.33 -3.71
C VAL A 51 7.30 0.72 -2.69
N ALA A 52 8.48 1.34 -2.88
CA ALA A 52 8.99 2.39 -2.02
C ALA A 52 9.91 3.36 -2.80
N PRO A 53 9.78 4.68 -2.59
CA PRO A 53 8.65 5.35 -1.95
C PRO A 53 7.39 5.31 -2.84
N MET A 54 6.22 5.27 -2.23
CA MET A 54 4.95 5.58 -2.92
C MET A 54 4.84 7.10 -3.13
N PHE A 55 5.63 7.64 -4.06
CA PHE A 55 5.69 9.07 -4.36
C PHE A 55 4.67 9.49 -5.42
N VAL A 56 3.83 10.48 -5.10
CA VAL A 56 2.87 11.11 -6.01
C VAL A 56 3.34 12.55 -6.29
N PRO A 57 3.71 12.86 -7.55
CA PRO A 57 4.25 14.17 -7.90
C PRO A 57 3.20 15.27 -7.75
N ASN A 58 3.65 16.47 -7.40
CA ASN A 58 2.83 17.68 -7.25
C ASN A 58 1.77 17.64 -6.12
N THR A 59 1.83 16.65 -5.22
CA THR A 59 0.92 16.57 -4.05
C THR A 59 1.34 17.51 -2.91
N GLY A 60 2.64 17.65 -2.66
CA GLY A 60 3.13 18.42 -1.51
C GLY A 60 2.69 17.79 -0.18
N PHE A 61 1.85 18.49 0.58
CA PHE A 61 1.36 18.07 1.89
C PHE A 61 -0.17 17.93 1.89
N GLY A 62 -0.69 16.80 2.34
CA GLY A 62 -2.14 16.59 2.47
C GLY A 62 -2.57 15.22 1.97
N TYR A 63 -3.88 15.04 1.74
CA TYR A 63 -4.41 13.79 1.20
C TYR A 63 -4.30 13.74 -0.32
N THR A 64 -3.83 12.62 -0.85
CA THR A 64 -3.82 12.35 -2.29
C THR A 64 -4.37 10.97 -2.61
N LEU A 65 -4.96 10.86 -3.79
CA LEU A 65 -5.16 9.57 -4.41
C LEU A 65 -3.82 9.04 -4.92
N PHE A 66 -3.68 7.73 -4.92
CA PHE A 66 -2.52 7.05 -5.48
C PHE A 66 -2.94 5.83 -6.31
N ASP A 67 -2.09 5.50 -7.27
CA ASP A 67 -2.21 4.38 -8.21
C ASP A 67 -0.81 3.85 -8.57
N PHE A 68 -0.34 2.85 -7.83
CA PHE A 68 1.00 2.29 -8.04
C PHE A 68 0.92 0.92 -8.73
N PRO A 69 1.65 0.70 -9.84
CA PRO A 69 1.76 -0.62 -10.41
C PRO A 69 2.55 -1.53 -9.46
N VAL A 70 2.03 -2.73 -9.24
CA VAL A 70 2.66 -3.78 -8.44
C VAL A 70 2.91 -4.96 -9.36
N SER A 71 4.18 -5.24 -9.61
CA SER A 71 4.66 -6.41 -10.35
C SER A 71 5.54 -7.26 -9.45
N TYR A 72 5.40 -8.57 -9.59
CA TYR A 72 6.09 -9.54 -8.74
C TYR A 72 6.45 -10.81 -9.52
N PRO A 73 7.47 -11.56 -9.09
CA PRO A 73 7.78 -12.85 -9.70
C PRO A 73 6.68 -13.88 -9.42
N VAL A 74 6.72 -15.01 -10.12
CA VAL A 74 5.79 -16.12 -9.84
C VAL A 74 5.91 -16.54 -8.37
N PRO A 75 4.84 -16.44 -7.57
CA PRO A 75 4.89 -16.77 -6.15
C PRO A 75 4.93 -18.28 -5.94
N ALA A 76 5.54 -18.72 -4.83
CA ALA A 76 5.54 -20.13 -4.44
C ALA A 76 4.17 -20.60 -3.93
N THR A 77 3.27 -19.67 -3.59
CA THR A 77 1.93 -19.93 -3.07
C THR A 77 0.89 -19.08 -3.81
N THR A 78 -0.33 -19.60 -3.95
CA THR A 78 -1.48 -18.91 -4.54
C THR A 78 -2.17 -17.94 -3.56
N GLU A 79 -1.49 -17.56 -2.50
CA GLU A 79 -2.02 -16.65 -1.50
C GLU A 79 -0.89 -15.76 -1.01
N GLY A 80 -1.26 -14.55 -0.63
CA GLY A 80 -0.31 -13.55 -0.15
C GLY A 80 -0.98 -12.46 0.67
N MET A 81 -0.16 -11.52 1.12
CA MET A 81 -0.60 -10.35 1.86
C MET A 81 0.04 -9.11 1.26
N LEU A 82 -0.79 -8.14 0.87
CA LEU A 82 -0.33 -6.80 0.56
C LEU A 82 -0.44 -5.95 1.83
N ILE A 83 0.68 -5.42 2.29
CA ILE A 83 0.75 -4.56 3.48
C ILE A 83 1.16 -3.17 3.02
N VAL A 84 0.33 -2.18 3.32
CA VAL A 84 0.59 -0.77 2.99
C VAL A 84 0.78 -0.01 4.29
N HIS A 85 1.94 0.61 4.45
CA HIS A 85 2.28 1.49 5.57
C HIS A 85 2.21 2.94 5.10
N SER A 86 1.56 3.81 5.88
CA SER A 86 1.60 5.24 5.62
C SER A 86 2.99 5.80 5.90
N ASP A 87 3.34 6.89 5.21
CA ASP A 87 4.51 7.65 5.57
C ASP A 87 4.33 8.24 6.98
N ASN A 88 5.40 8.19 7.78
CA ASN A 88 5.41 8.74 9.15
C ASN A 88 6.73 9.47 9.44
N PRO A 89 6.94 10.66 8.85
CA PRO A 89 8.15 11.45 9.07
C PRO A 89 8.38 11.83 10.53
N SER A 90 7.30 11.94 11.31
CA SER A 90 7.35 12.29 12.73
C SER A 90 7.86 11.17 13.63
N GLY A 91 7.77 9.91 13.19
CA GLY A 91 8.04 8.72 14.00
C GLY A 91 7.05 8.52 15.17
N LEU A 92 5.96 9.29 15.23
CA LEU A 92 4.99 9.21 16.32
C LEU A 92 3.98 8.07 16.09
N PRO A 93 3.63 7.28 17.12
CA PRO A 93 2.72 6.12 16.96
C PRO A 93 1.34 6.49 16.41
N GLU A 94 0.81 7.68 16.71
CA GLU A 94 -0.48 8.13 16.18
C GLU A 94 -0.48 8.41 14.67
N ASN A 95 0.70 8.38 14.04
CA ASN A 95 0.90 8.55 12.60
C ASN A 95 1.31 7.24 11.91
N ASP A 96 1.41 6.13 12.65
CA ASP A 96 1.77 4.81 12.13
C ASP A 96 0.54 4.02 11.70
N PHE A 97 0.07 4.27 10.47
CA PHE A 97 -1.09 3.57 9.91
C PHE A 97 -0.66 2.46 8.97
N THR A 98 -1.32 1.31 9.13
CA THR A 98 -1.09 0.15 8.29
C THR A 98 -2.42 -0.41 7.81
N VAL A 99 -2.48 -0.80 6.53
CA VAL A 99 -3.59 -1.55 5.94
C VAL A 99 -3.04 -2.85 5.37
N SER A 100 -3.65 -3.97 5.75
CA SER A 100 -3.31 -5.29 5.23
C SER A 100 -4.46 -5.84 4.40
N VAL A 101 -4.14 -6.29 3.19
CA VAL A 101 -5.09 -6.85 2.24
C VAL A 101 -4.65 -8.28 1.89
N PRO A 102 -5.36 -9.32 2.34
CA PRO A 102 -5.09 -10.69 1.91
C PRO A 102 -5.45 -10.83 0.43
N LEU A 103 -4.65 -11.56 -0.35
CA LEU A 103 -4.83 -11.76 -1.79
C LEU A 103 -4.73 -13.23 -2.19
N THR A 104 -5.29 -13.56 -3.35
CA THR A 104 -5.23 -14.90 -3.99
C THR A 104 -4.64 -14.82 -5.39
#